data_AF-A0A602MJC5-F1
#
_entry.id   AF-A0A602MJC5-F1
#
_cell.length_a   1.000
_cell.length_b   1.000
_cell.length_c   1.000
_cell.angle_alpha   90.00
_cell.angle_beta   90.00
_cell.angle_gamma   90.00
#
_symmetry.space_group_name_H-M   'P 1'
#
loop_
_entity.id
_entity.type
_entity.pdbx_description
1 polymer ?
#
loop_
_entity_poly.entity_id
_entity_poly.type
_entity_poly.pdbx_seq_one_letter_code
_entity_poly.pdbx_strand_id
1 'polypeptide(L)' 'MNITELLQKVSALASECHLLACELDIGDERTEAFEIYEVLRRLQRRGSASEMLAATNPLLCPGIEDDAEWIDFDDDDDD' A
#
# COMPACT_ATOMS: atom_id res chain seq x y z
N MET A 1 -25.66 -2.13 -10.99
CA MET A 1 -24.25 -2.08 -10.60
C MET A 1 -23.81 -3.48 -10.18
N ASN A 2 -22.98 -4.12 -10.98
CA ASN A 2 -22.39 -5.43 -10.74
C ASN A 2 -20.89 -5.30 -10.45
N ILE A 3 -20.24 -6.42 -10.10
CA ILE A 3 -18.81 -6.44 -9.76
C ILE A 3 -17.92 -5.95 -10.92
N THR A 4 -18.29 -6.27 -12.17
CA THR A 4 -17.54 -5.85 -13.37
C THR A 4 -17.62 -4.34 -13.58
N GLU A 5 -18.81 -3.76 -13.46
CA GLU A 5 -19.03 -2.32 -13.53
C GLU A 5 -18.28 -1.58 -12.43
N LEU A 6 -18.20 -2.17 -11.22
CA LEU A 6 -17.42 -1.61 -10.12
C LEU A 6 -15.91 -1.66 -10.42
N LEU A 7 -15.40 -2.79 -10.91
CA LEU A 7 -13.98 -2.94 -11.26
C LEU A 7 -13.56 -1.99 -12.39
N GLN A 8 -14.45 -1.70 -13.33
CA GLN A 8 -14.22 -0.68 -14.36
C GLN A 8 -14.08 0.71 -13.75
N LYS A 9 -14.91 1.07 -12.76
CA LYS A 9 -14.77 2.34 -12.05
C LYS A 9 -13.46 2.43 -11.25
N VAL A 10 -13.05 1.33 -10.61
CA VAL A 10 -11.74 1.26 -9.93
C VAL A 10 -10.60 1.43 -10.92
N SER A 11 -10.73 0.89 -12.13
CA SER A 11 -9.75 1.06 -13.20
C SER A 11 -9.65 2.50 -13.70
N ALA A 12 -10.79 3.17 -13.88
CA ALA A 12 -10.84 4.59 -14.21
C ALA A 12 -10.17 5.44 -13.11
N LEU A 13 -10.54 5.22 -11.84
CA LEU A 13 -9.98 5.96 -10.72
C LEU A 13 -8.47 5.73 -10.56
N ALA A 14 -7.98 4.50 -10.74
CA ALA A 14 -6.54 4.24 -10.74
C ALA A 14 -5.83 5.06 -11.83
N SER A 15 -6.42 5.16 -13.01
CA SER A 15 -5.85 5.96 -14.12
C SER A 15 -5.83 7.45 -13.77
N GLU A 16 -6.89 7.98 -13.14
CA GLU A 16 -6.95 9.35 -12.65
C GLU A 16 -5.88 9.64 -11.59
N CYS A 17 -5.67 8.74 -10.62
CA CYS A 17 -4.61 8.87 -9.62
C CYS A 17 -3.21 8.87 -10.26
N HIS A 18 -2.98 8.02 -11.27
CA HIS A 18 -1.72 8.00 -11.99
C HIS A 18 -1.44 9.30 -12.74
N LEU A 19 -2.46 9.86 -13.41
CA LEU A 19 -2.35 11.13 -14.11
C LEU A 19 -2.06 12.27 -13.13
N LEU A 20 -2.81 12.35 -12.03
CA LEU A 20 -2.56 13.32 -10.96
C LEU A 20 -1.11 13.22 -10.44
N ALA A 21 -0.64 12.00 -10.16
CA ALA A 21 0.73 11.78 -9.71
C ALA A 21 1.77 12.23 -10.75
N CYS A 22 1.48 12.14 -12.05
CA CYS A 22 2.37 12.65 -13.10
C CYS A 22 2.37 14.19 -13.20
N GLU A 23 1.30 14.86 -12.75
CA GLU A 23 1.17 16.32 -12.77
C GLU A 23 1.77 17.00 -11.53
N LEU A 24 1.89 16.26 -10.42
CA LEU A 24 2.47 16.76 -9.17
C LEU A 24 4.00 16.87 -9.24
N ASP A 25 4.52 17.90 -8.57
CA ASP A 25 5.95 18.07 -8.37
C ASP A 25 6.56 16.95 -7.51
N ILE A 26 7.88 16.79 -7.57
CA ILE A 26 8.59 15.81 -6.74
C ILE A 26 8.39 16.13 -5.26
N GLY A 27 7.72 15.23 -4.53
CA GLY A 27 7.51 15.35 -3.09
C GLY A 27 6.59 14.26 -2.53
N ASP A 28 6.20 14.45 -1.28
CA ASP A 28 5.39 13.49 -0.53
C ASP A 28 3.99 13.30 -1.15
N GLU A 29 3.35 14.39 -1.57
CA GLU A 29 2.02 14.36 -2.20
C GLU A 29 2.00 13.51 -3.49
N ARG A 30 3.05 13.63 -4.31
CA ARG A 30 3.22 12.79 -5.50
C ARG A 30 3.40 11.32 -5.14
N THR A 31 4.16 11.06 -4.08
CA THR A 31 4.41 9.70 -3.59
C THR A 31 3.10 9.06 -3.11
N GLU A 32 2.33 9.77 -2.29
CA GLU A 32 1.01 9.34 -1.83
C GLU A 32 0.05 9.06 -3.00
N ALA A 33 0.03 9.92 -4.02
CA ALA A 33 -0.79 9.71 -5.21
C ALA A 33 -0.40 8.42 -5.97
N PHE A 34 0.90 8.10 -6.08
CA PHE A 34 1.36 6.84 -6.67
C PHE A 34 1.03 5.63 -5.79
N GLU A 35 1.07 5.75 -4.47
CA GLU A 35 0.68 4.69 -3.55
C GLU A 35 -0.81 4.35 -3.69
N ILE A 36 -1.68 5.36 -3.75
CA ILE A 36 -3.11 5.18 -3.99
C ILE A 36 -3.34 4.49 -5.35
N TYR A 37 -2.67 4.96 -6.41
CA TYR A 37 -2.71 4.31 -7.71
C TYR A 37 -2.35 2.83 -7.64
N GLU A 38 -1.24 2.49 -6.98
CA GLU A 38 -0.76 1.10 -6.88
C GLU A 38 -1.73 0.22 -6.08
N VAL A 39 -2.33 0.72 -5.00
CA VAL A 39 -3.35 -0.01 -4.24
C VAL A 39 -4.55 -0.32 -5.15
N LEU A 40 -5.10 0.69 -5.84
CA LEU A 40 -6.26 0.52 -6.72
C LEU A 40 -5.97 -0.44 -7.88
N ARG A 41 -4.76 -0.37 -8.45
CA ARG A 41 -4.30 -1.26 -9.52
C ARG A 41 -4.18 -2.71 -9.03
N ARG A 42 -3.64 -2.94 -7.83
CA ARG A 42 -3.50 -4.28 -7.25
C ARG A 42 -4.85 -4.89 -6.91
N LEU A 43 -5.77 -4.10 -6.38
CA LEU A 43 -7.12 -4.52 -6.00
C LEU A 43 -7.92 -5.12 -7.17
N GLN A 44 -7.62 -4.71 -8.41
CA GLN A 44 -8.25 -5.25 -9.62
C GLN A 44 -7.89 -6.72 -9.90
N ARG A 45 -6.83 -7.25 -9.29
CA ARG A 45 -6.47 -8.68 -9.42
C ARG A 45 -7.41 -9.53 -8.58
N ARG A 46 -7.95 -10.58 -9.19
CA ARG A 46 -8.80 -11.55 -8.49
C ARG A 46 -8.06 -12.13 -7.28
N GLY A 47 -8.66 -12.04 -6.10
CA GLY A 47 -8.08 -12.54 -4.85
C GLY A 47 -7.26 -11.51 -4.06
N SER A 48 -6.79 -10.42 -4.68
CA SER A 48 -5.97 -9.40 -3.99
C SER A 48 -6.68 -8.79 -2.79
N ALA A 49 -7.98 -8.50 -2.89
CA ALA A 49 -8.76 -8.00 -1.76
C ALA A 49 -8.77 -8.99 -0.58
N SER A 50 -8.87 -10.29 -0.87
CA SER A 50 -8.88 -11.33 0.17
C SER A 50 -7.52 -11.50 0.82
N GLU A 51 -6.43 -11.46 0.03
CA GLU A 51 -5.06 -11.47 0.55
C GLU A 51 -4.78 -10.25 1.42
N MET A 52 -5.18 -9.06 0.97
CA MET A 52 -5.05 -7.83 1.74
C MET A 52 -5.83 -7.91 3.06
N LEU A 53 -7.09 -8.36 3.02
CA LEU A 53 -7.90 -8.54 4.22
C LEU A 53 -7.30 -9.57 5.18
N ALA A 54 -6.68 -10.64 4.68
CA ALA A 54 -6.00 -11.61 5.53
C ALA A 54 -4.76 -11.00 6.20
N ALA A 55 -3.94 -10.27 5.44
CA ALA A 55 -2.72 -9.64 5.93
C ALA A 55 -2.99 -8.52 6.94
N THR A 56 -4.08 -7.76 6.79
CA THR A 56 -4.43 -6.65 7.68
C THR A 56 -5.40 -7.05 8.80
N ASN A 57 -5.79 -8.32 8.88
CA ASN A 57 -6.68 -8.78 9.95
C ASN A 57 -5.86 -9.05 11.21
N PRO A 58 -6.09 -8.32 12.34
CA PRO A 58 -5.32 -8.52 13.57
C PRO A 58 -5.42 -9.93 14.16
N LEU A 59 -6.46 -10.70 13.80
CA LEU A 59 -6.64 -12.09 14.24
C LEU A 59 -5.91 -13.11 13.36
N LEU A 60 -5.53 -12.71 12.13
CA LEU A 60 -4.86 -13.58 11.15
C LEU A 60 -3.41 -13.14 10.87
N CYS A 61 -3.05 -11.92 11.22
CA CYS A 61 -1.67 -11.48 11.32
C CYS A 61 -1.07 -12.22 12.53
N PRO A 62 -0.14 -13.17 12.34
CA PRO A 62 0.67 -13.64 13.46
C PRO A 62 1.32 -12.37 13.98
N GLY A 63 0.94 -11.94 15.18
CA GLY A 63 1.43 -10.69 15.75
C GLY A 63 2.92 -10.59 15.47
N ILE A 64 3.35 -9.46 14.91
CA ILE A 64 4.77 -9.15 14.80
C ILE A 64 5.34 -9.47 16.18
N GLU A 65 6.20 -10.48 16.28
CA GLU A 65 6.81 -10.83 17.56
C GLU A 65 7.46 -9.54 18.07
N ASP A 66 7.07 -9.11 19.26
CA ASP A 66 7.55 -7.90 19.96
C ASP A 66 9.04 -8.03 20.37
N ASP A 67 9.79 -8.89 19.67
CA ASP A 67 11.14 -9.35 19.95
C ASP A 67 12.12 -8.91 18.83
N ALA A 68 11.78 -7.88 18.05
CA ALA A 68 12.82 -7.08 17.43
C ALA A 68 13.38 -6.14 18.50
N GLU A 69 14.21 -6.69 19.39
CA GLU A 69 15.07 -5.89 20.27
C GLU A 69 15.67 -4.78 19.42
N TRP A 70 15.31 -3.54 19.76
CA TRP A 70 15.80 -2.36 19.08
C TRP A 70 17.31 -2.36 19.24
N ILE A 71 18.03 -2.74 18.17
CA ILE A 71 19.49 -2.69 18.16
C ILE A 71 19.83 -1.22 18.27
N ASP A 72 20.29 -0.81 19.44
CA ASP A 72 20.87 0.51 19.65
C ASP A 72 22.15 0.55 18.81
N PHE A 73 22.14 1.33 17.73
CA PHE A 73 23.27 1.49 16.83
C PHE A 73 24.33 2.45 17.40
N ASP A 74 24.17 2.92 18.64
CA ASP A 74 25.07 3.84 19.34
C ASP A 74 26.05 3.11 20.29
N ASP A 75 26.54 1.91 19.94
CA ASP A 75 27.82 1.43 20.51
C ASP A 75 28.95 1.97 19.61
N ASP A 76 29.19 3.27 19.74
CA ASP A 76 30.34 3.96 19.16
C ASP A 76 31.62 3.28 19.69
N ASP A 77 32.41 2.71 18.78
CA ASP A 77 33.77 2.20 18.98
C ASP A 77 34.63 3.23 19.73
N ASP A 78 34.88 3.01 21.02
CA ASP A 78 35.90 3.71 21.81
C ASP A 78 36.93 2.66 22.32
N ASP A 79 37.90 2.29 21.44
CA ASP A 79 39.31 1.97 21.77
C ASP A 79 40.20 1.75 20.52
#